data_AF-A0A4V1SIS0-F1
#
_entry.id   AF-A0A4V1SIS0-F1
#
_cell.length_a   1.000
_cell.length_b   1.000
_cell.length_c   1.000
_cell.angle_alpha   90.00
_cell.angle_beta   90.00
_cell.angle_gamma   90.00
#
_symmetry.space_group_name_H-M   'P 1'
#
loop_
_entity.id
_entity.type
_entity.pdbx_description
1 polymer ?
#
loop_
_entity_poly.entity_id
_entity_poly.type
_entity_poly.pdbx_seq_one_letter_code
_entity_poly.pdbx_strand_id
1 'polypeptide(L)' 'MPNYHLSHLDQLEAEAIFILRETAAQFENPALLFSGGKDSIVMAWLARKAFWPARMPFPLVH' A
#
# COMPACT_ATOMS: atom_id res chain seq x y z
N MET A 1 -15.92 6.10 26.23
CA MET A 1 -14.71 5.85 25.42
C MET A 1 -15.16 5.64 23.99
N PRO A 2 -14.53 6.24 22.97
CA PRO A 2 -14.88 5.92 21.59
C PRO A 2 -14.59 4.44 21.35
N ASN A 3 -15.49 3.75 20.67
CA ASN A 3 -15.32 2.34 20.33
C ASN A 3 -14.14 2.21 19.36
N TYR A 4 -13.03 1.61 19.82
CA TYR A 4 -11.86 1.32 18.98
C TYR A 4 -12.10 0.01 18.21
N HIS A 5 -13.17 -0.04 17.45
CA HIS A 5 -13.44 -1.15 16.53
C HIS A 5 -13.08 -0.69 15.12
N LEU A 6 -11.98 -1.22 14.60
CA LEU A 6 -11.66 -1.07 13.18
C LEU A 6 -12.74 -1.76 12.34
N SER A 7 -13.19 -1.10 11.28
CA SER A 7 -14.00 -1.80 10.28
C SER A 7 -13.15 -2.85 9.57
N HIS A 8 -13.80 -3.80 8.91
CA HIS A 8 -13.08 -4.80 8.11
C HIS A 8 -12.16 -4.15 7.06
N LEU A 9 -12.60 -3.07 6.41
CA LEU A 9 -11.79 -2.36 5.43
C LEU A 9 -10.62 -1.60 6.06
N ASP A 10 -10.80 -1.04 7.26
CA ASP A 10 -9.70 -0.37 7.98
C ASP A 10 -8.61 -1.37 8.36
N GLN A 11 -8.99 -2.60 8.75
CA GLN A 11 -8.03 -3.68 9.03
C GLN A 11 -7.24 -4.06 7.78
N LEU A 12 -7.93 -4.30 6.65
CA LEU A 12 -7.29 -4.66 5.38
C LEU A 12 -6.38 -3.54 4.87
N GLU A 13 -6.80 -2.28 4.99
CA GLU A 13 -5.98 -1.13 4.60
C GLU A 13 -4.70 -1.04 5.45
N ALA A 14 -4.82 -1.21 6.77
CA ALA A 14 -3.67 -1.18 7.68
C ALA A 14 -2.68 -2.33 7.36
N GLU A 15 -3.19 -3.53 7.12
CA GLU A 15 -2.37 -4.70 6.76
C GLU A 15 -1.66 -4.50 5.42
N ALA A 16 -2.35 -4.00 4.40
CA ALA A 16 -1.74 -3.73 3.10
C ALA A 16 -0.66 -2.63 3.19
N ILE A 17 -0.89 -1.57 3.95
CA ILE A 17 0.10 -0.52 4.19
C ILE A 17 1.34 -1.08 4.89
N PHE A 18 1.15 -1.95 5.89
CA PHE A 18 2.24 -2.61 6.58
C PHE A 18 3.10 -3.42 5.59
N ILE A 19 2.47 -4.27 4.77
CA ILE A 19 3.16 -5.10 3.78
C ILE A 19 3.95 -4.24 2.79
N LEU A 20 3.36 -3.14 2.29
CA LEU A 20 4.03 -2.23 1.34
C LEU A 20 5.27 -1.57 1.94
N ARG A 21 5.21 -1.18 3.23
CA ARG A 21 6.34 -0.57 3.94
C ARG A 21 7.46 -1.58 4.21
N GLU A 22 7.11 -2.78 4.67
CA GLU A 22 8.10 -3.84 4.87
C GLU A 22 8.76 -4.25 3.56
N THR A 23 7.99 -4.34 2.47
CA THR A 23 8.53 -4.63 1.14
C THR A 23 9.53 -3.55 0.70
N ALA A 24 9.22 -2.27 0.93
CA ALA A 24 10.16 -1.19 0.64
C ALA A 24 11.40 -1.20 1.54
N ALA A 25 11.28 -1.67 2.78
CA ALA A 25 12.39 -1.69 3.73
C ALA A 25 13.33 -2.89 3.52
N GLN A 26 12.80 -4.04 3.09
CA GLN A 26 13.56 -5.30 3.02
C GLN A 26 14.16 -5.58 1.64
N PHE A 27 13.63 -4.99 0.56
CA PHE A 27 14.09 -5.26 -0.81
C PHE A 27 14.86 -4.07 -1.39
N GLU A 28 15.93 -4.37 -2.13
CA GLU A 28 16.77 -3.34 -2.77
C GLU A 28 16.10 -2.67 -3.98
N ASN A 29 15.36 -3.45 -4.78
CA ASN A 29 14.72 -2.99 -6.02
C ASN A 29 13.26 -3.46 -6.14
N PRO A 30 12.37 -3.06 -5.22
CA PRO A 30 10.95 -3.40 -5.33
C PRO A 30 10.30 -2.68 -6.51
N ALA A 31 9.23 -3.27 -7.05
CA ALA A 31 8.39 -2.69 -8.08
C ALA A 31 6.94 -3.13 -7.86
N LEU A 32 5.98 -2.27 -8.22
CA LEU A 32 4.56 -2.62 -8.17
C LEU A 32 4.04 -2.90 -9.58
N LEU A 33 3.62 -4.13 -9.84
CA LEU A 33 2.99 -4.51 -11.10
C LEU A 33 1.64 -3.79 -11.27
N PHE A 34 1.48 -3.13 -12.41
CA PHE A 34 0.37 -2.22 -12.70
C PHE A 34 -0.24 -2.51 -14.07
N SER A 35 -1.38 -3.18 -14.04
CA SER A 35 -2.17 -3.54 -15.22
C SER A 35 -3.21 -2.48 -15.63
N GLY A 36 -3.45 -1.45 -14.80
CA GLY A 36 -4.57 -0.51 -14.98
C GLY A 36 -5.96 -1.09 -14.63
N GLY A 37 -6.04 -2.34 -14.18
CA GLY A 37 -7.26 -2.96 -13.66
C GLY A 37 -7.64 -2.46 -12.26
N LYS A 38 -8.84 -2.82 -11.80
CA LYS A 38 -9.37 -2.37 -10.48
C LYS A 38 -8.42 -2.70 -9.32
N ASP A 39 -7.83 -3.89 -9.33
CA ASP A 39 -7.02 -4.37 -8.22
C ASP A 39 -5.67 -3.65 -8.18
N SER A 40 -5.04 -3.44 -9.33
CA SER A 40 -3.77 -2.69 -9.41
C SER A 40 -3.95 -1.20 -9.14
N ILE A 41 -5.11 -0.62 -9.44
CA ILE A 41 -5.47 0.75 -9.02
C ILE A 41 -5.59 0.84 -7.50
N VAL A 42 -6.26 -0.12 -6.85
CA VAL A 42 -6.37 -0.16 -5.38
C VAL A 42 -4.98 -0.30 -4.74
N MET A 43 -4.14 -1.19 -5.27
CA MET A 43 -2.76 -1.34 -4.78
C MET A 43 -1.94 -0.06 -4.94
N ALA A 44 -2.04 0.63 -6.08
CA ALA A 44 -1.35 1.91 -6.29
C ALA A 44 -1.83 3.00 -5.31
N TRP A 45 -3.13 3.03 -5.01
CA TRP A 45 -3.69 3.95 -4.01
C TRP A 45 -3.21 3.63 -2.59
N LEU A 46 -3.18 2.36 -2.21
CA LEU A 46 -2.66 1.91 -0.91
C LEU A 46 -1.17 2.22 -0.78
N ALA A 47 -0.39 2.05 -1.84
CA ALA A 47 1.03 2.40 -1.84
C ALA A 47 1.23 3.91 -1.69
N ARG A 48 0.41 4.73 -2.36
CA ARG A 48 0.39 6.18 -2.15
C ARG A 48 0.07 6.55 -0.69
N LYS A 49 -0.91 5.89 -0.06
CA LYS A 49 -1.23 6.08 1.37
C LYS A 49 -0.07 5.65 2.27
N ALA A 50 0.57 4.52 1.97
CA ALA A 50 1.64 3.96 2.78
C ALA A 50 2.85 4.91 2.91
N PHE A 51 3.17 5.66 1.86
CA PHE A 51 4.35 6.53 1.83
C PHE A 51 4.05 8.02 1.93
N TRP A 52 2.77 8.44 2.02
CA TRP A 52 2.42 9.85 2.22
C TRP A 52 3.10 10.43 3.48
N PRO A 53 3.67 11.65 3.44
CA PRO A 53 3.68 12.62 2.32
C PRO A 53 4.84 12.46 1.32
N ALA A 54 5.72 11.49 1.52
CA ALA A 54 6.81 11.21 0.60
C ALA A 54 6.32 10.51 -0.67
N ARG A 55 7.20 10.47 -1.69
CA ARG A 55 6.95 9.67 -2.89
C ARG A 55 7.12 8.19 -2.57
N MET A 56 6.36 7.34 -3.26
CA MET A 56 6.55 5.89 -3.21
C MET A 56 7.97 5.53 -3.68
N PRO A 57 8.70 4.67 -2.93
CA PRO A 57 10.12 4.40 -3.19
C PRO A 57 10.37 3.38 -4.31
N PHE A 58 9.35 3.01 -5.07
CA PHE A 58 9.44 2.03 -6.16
C PHE A 58 8.60 2.45 -7.37
N PRO A 59 8.97 2.00 -8.59
CA PRO A 59 8.22 2.30 -9.81
C PRO A 59 6.96 1.43 -9.95
N LEU A 60 6.05 1.88 -10.81
CA LEU A 60 5.01 1.04 -11.39
C LEU A 60 5.55 0.38 -12.67
N VAL A 61 5.28 -0.92 -12.85
CA VAL A 61 5.74 -1.70 -14.02
C VAL A 61 4.55 -2.40 -14.66
N HIS A 62 4.47 -2.42 -15.99
CA HIS A 62 3.40 -3.13 -16.71
C HIS A 62 3.71 -4.62 -16.88
#